data_AF-A0A7C6MYL8-F1
#
_entry.id   AF-A0A7C6MYL8-F1
#
_cell.length_a   1.000
_cell.length_b   1.000
_cell.length_c   1.000
_cell.angle_alpha   90.00
_cell.angle_beta   90.00
_cell.angle_gamma   90.00
#
_symmetry.space_group_name_H-M   'P 1'
#
loop_
_entity.id
_entity.type
_entity.pdbx_description
1 polymer ?
#
loop_
_entity_poly.entity_id
_entity_poly.type
_entity_poly.pdbx_seq_one_letter_code
_entity_poly.pdbx_strand_id
1 'polypeptide(L)'
;TYFFNGGEEKPFPGEDRILIPSPKVPTYDLKPEMSAYEVTETVIEKINNKEYDFIVLNYANPDMVGHTGNYEAAVKAVEFVDDCLNKVITAIDEQNGTAIIVSDHGNCEQMAYYETGEPYTAHSSNKVPFILVSRKLKDCRLREGGILADIAPTILDIFAIEKPEEMTGSSLII
;
A
#
# COMPACT_ATOMS: atom_id res chain seq x y z
N THR A 1 -8.59 0.60 -8.61
CA THR A 1 -9.40 1.80 -8.95
C THR A 1 -10.85 1.59 -8.53
N TYR A 2 -11.61 0.72 -9.20
CA TYR A 2 -13.03 0.44 -8.91
C TYR A 2 -13.35 0.21 -7.43
N PHE A 3 -12.64 -0.71 -6.76
CA PHE A 3 -12.89 -1.04 -5.35
C PHE A 3 -12.58 0.11 -4.39
N PHE A 4 -11.48 0.85 -4.63
CA PHE A 4 -11.12 1.99 -3.79
C PHE A 4 -12.18 3.10 -3.87
N ASN A 5 -12.80 3.27 -5.04
CA ASN A 5 -13.90 4.21 -5.27
C ASN A 5 -15.27 3.67 -4.79
N GLY A 6 -15.33 2.59 -4.00
CA GLY A 6 -16.59 2.04 -3.50
C GLY A 6 -17.44 1.36 -4.58
N GLY A 7 -16.81 0.88 -5.66
CA GLY A 7 -17.50 0.26 -6.78
C GLY A 7 -17.94 1.24 -7.88
N GLU A 8 -17.32 2.42 -7.94
CA GLU A 8 -17.49 3.37 -9.05
C GLU A 8 -16.35 3.22 -10.08
N GLU A 9 -16.72 2.98 -11.33
CA GLU A 9 -15.76 2.78 -12.42
C GLU A 9 -15.32 4.11 -13.03
N LYS A 10 -16.18 5.13 -13.05
CA LYS A 10 -15.84 6.44 -13.60
C LYS A 10 -14.89 7.19 -12.65
N PRO A 11 -13.80 7.80 -13.16
CA PRO A 11 -12.96 8.67 -12.33
C PRO A 11 -13.74 9.89 -11.81
N PHE A 12 -13.49 10.28 -10.57
CA PHE A 12 -13.99 11.53 -9.99
C PHE A 12 -13.28 12.75 -10.64
N PRO A 13 -13.86 13.96 -10.56
CA PRO A 13 -13.18 15.17 -11.01
C PRO A 13 -11.82 15.34 -10.31
N GLY A 14 -10.74 15.49 -11.08
CA GLY A 14 -9.37 15.58 -10.58
C GLY A 14 -8.71 14.23 -10.27
N GLU A 15 -9.40 13.10 -10.49
CA GLU A 15 -8.81 11.76 -10.36
C GLU A 15 -8.14 11.33 -11.66
N ASP A 16 -6.80 11.22 -11.62
CA ASP A 16 -6.02 10.56 -12.65
C ASP A 16 -5.71 9.11 -12.27
N ARG A 17 -5.65 8.23 -13.28
CA ARG A 17 -5.31 6.82 -13.12
C ARG A 17 -4.16 6.45 -14.00
N ILE A 18 -3.09 5.93 -13.39
CA ILE A 18 -1.93 5.43 -14.11
C ILE A 18 -1.84 3.92 -13.91
N LEU A 19 -1.86 3.18 -15.02
CA LEU A 19 -1.76 1.72 -15.02
C LEU A 19 -0.43 1.30 -15.63
N ILE A 20 0.46 0.76 -14.81
CA ILE A 20 1.70 0.13 -15.27
C ILE A 20 1.39 -1.33 -15.60
N PRO A 21 1.65 -1.80 -16.84
CA PRO A 21 1.39 -3.18 -17.21
C PRO A 21 2.22 -4.16 -16.37
N SER A 22 1.56 -5.16 -15.79
CA SER A 22 2.25 -6.28 -15.16
C SER A 22 3.07 -7.08 -16.19
N PRO A 23 4.16 -7.75 -15.79
CA PRO A 23 4.94 -8.55 -16.71
C PRO A 23 4.12 -9.73 -17.25
N LYS A 24 4.36 -10.06 -18.52
CA LYS A 24 3.74 -11.22 -19.18
C LYS A 24 4.53 -12.49 -18.84
N VAL A 25 4.32 -13.02 -17.64
CA VAL A 25 4.87 -14.28 -17.17
C VAL A 25 3.74 -15.24 -16.76
N PRO A 26 3.93 -16.58 -16.88
CA PRO A 26 2.90 -17.54 -16.48
C PRO A 26 2.51 -17.45 -15.00
N THR A 27 3.51 -17.27 -14.13
CA THR A 27 3.37 -17.09 -12.68
C THR A 27 4.40 -16.07 -12.21
N TYR A 28 4.06 -15.28 -11.19
CA TYR A 28 4.88 -14.14 -10.78
C TYR A 28 6.12 -14.51 -9.97
N ASP A 29 6.24 -15.75 -9.50
CA ASP A 29 7.49 -16.24 -8.88
C ASP A 29 8.66 -16.26 -9.87
N LEU A 30 8.39 -16.28 -11.18
CA LEU A 30 9.40 -16.15 -12.24
C LEU A 30 9.92 -14.71 -12.41
N LYS A 31 9.18 -13.71 -11.91
CA LYS A 31 9.56 -12.30 -11.94
C LYS A 31 9.02 -11.57 -10.69
N PRO A 32 9.58 -11.84 -9.50
CA PRO A 32 9.05 -11.35 -8.23
C PRO A 32 9.12 -9.83 -8.06
N GLU A 33 9.98 -9.13 -8.80
CA GLU A 33 10.00 -7.66 -8.87
C GLU A 33 8.78 -7.08 -9.60
N MET A 34 8.06 -7.92 -10.35
CA MET A 34 6.92 -7.56 -11.18
C MET A 34 7.18 -6.30 -12.03
N SER A 35 6.43 -5.23 -11.76
CA SER A 35 6.62 -3.89 -12.32
C SER A 35 6.81 -2.85 -11.22
N ALA A 36 7.25 -3.25 -10.02
CA ALA A 36 7.37 -2.38 -8.85
C ALA A 36 8.31 -1.18 -9.13
N TYR A 37 9.40 -1.40 -9.87
CA TYR A 37 10.32 -0.33 -10.24
C TYR A 37 9.69 0.71 -11.15
N GLU A 38 8.98 0.31 -12.20
CA GLU A 38 8.29 1.22 -13.13
C GLU A 38 7.18 2.01 -12.41
N VAL A 39 6.44 1.35 -11.50
CA VAL A 39 5.45 1.99 -10.62
C VAL A 39 6.13 3.05 -9.73
N THR A 40 7.28 2.72 -9.15
CA THR A 40 8.07 3.60 -8.27
C THR A 40 8.62 4.81 -9.01
N GLU A 41 9.22 4.61 -10.18
CA GLU A 41 9.74 5.71 -11.00
C GLU A 41 8.63 6.68 -11.38
N THR A 42 7.48 6.13 -11.79
CA THR A 42 6.31 6.93 -12.17
C THR A 42 5.77 7.74 -11.00
N VAL A 43 5.59 7.13 -9.81
CA VAL A 43 5.04 7.87 -8.67
C VAL A 43 6.01 8.93 -8.15
N ILE A 44 7.32 8.67 -8.19
CA ILE A 44 8.35 9.64 -7.81
C ILE A 44 8.34 10.85 -8.75
N GLU A 45 8.18 10.63 -10.06
CA GLU A 45 8.00 11.72 -11.02
C GLU A 45 6.81 12.61 -10.63
N LYS A 46 5.66 12.01 -10.33
CA LYS A 46 4.44 12.74 -9.93
C LYS A 46 4.59 13.49 -8.61
N ILE A 47 5.27 12.89 -7.62
CA ILE A 47 5.60 13.54 -6.34
C ILE A 47 6.50 14.75 -6.58
N ASN A 48 7.55 14.61 -7.38
CA ASN A 48 8.52 15.67 -7.64
C ASN A 48 7.94 16.84 -8.45
N ASN A 49 7.02 16.54 -9.37
CA ASN A 49 6.29 17.55 -10.13
C ASN A 49 5.18 18.23 -9.32
N LYS A 50 4.86 17.74 -8.12
CA LYS A 50 3.80 18.26 -7.23
C LYS A 50 2.44 18.31 -7.93
N GLU A 51 2.13 17.28 -8.72
CA GLU A 51 0.91 17.24 -9.53
C GLU A 51 -0.34 16.95 -8.70
N TYR A 52 -0.20 16.25 -7.57
CA TYR A 52 -1.32 15.74 -6.79
C TYR A 52 -1.20 16.08 -5.30
N ASP A 53 -2.32 16.45 -4.69
CA ASP A 53 -2.42 16.60 -3.23
C ASP A 53 -2.46 15.23 -2.52
N PHE A 54 -3.05 14.22 -3.16
CA PHE A 54 -3.22 12.87 -2.63
C PHE A 54 -2.88 11.82 -3.69
N ILE A 55 -2.09 10.81 -3.30
CA ILE A 55 -1.68 9.71 -4.16
C ILE A 55 -2.01 8.39 -3.46
N VAL A 56 -2.68 7.49 -4.17
CA VAL A 56 -2.89 6.09 -3.75
C VAL A 56 -2.02 5.19 -4.61
N LEU A 57 -1.17 4.40 -3.95
CA LEU A 57 -0.22 3.49 -4.58
C LEU A 57 -0.44 2.08 -4.05
N ASN A 58 -0.41 1.08 -4.94
CA ASN A 58 -0.43 -0.33 -4.57
C ASN A 58 0.79 -1.03 -5.15
N TYR A 59 1.53 -1.73 -4.30
CA TYR A 59 2.54 -2.71 -4.71
C TYR A 59 1.93 -4.11 -4.61
N ALA A 60 1.70 -4.75 -5.75
CA ALA A 60 1.02 -6.04 -5.83
C ALA A 60 1.92 -7.24 -5.44
N ASN A 61 3.23 -7.02 -5.38
CA ASN A 61 4.23 -8.09 -5.33
C ASN A 61 4.04 -9.08 -4.17
N PRO A 62 3.88 -8.66 -2.91
CA PRO A 62 3.85 -9.60 -1.79
C PRO A 62 2.65 -10.54 -1.88
N ASP A 63 1.51 -10.05 -2.35
CA ASP A 63 0.30 -10.85 -2.52
C ASP A 63 0.37 -11.78 -3.74
N MET A 64 0.65 -11.21 -4.92
CA MET A 64 0.65 -11.97 -6.17
C MET A 64 1.72 -13.04 -6.21
N VAL A 65 2.88 -12.80 -5.59
CA VAL A 65 3.95 -13.80 -5.46
C VAL A 65 3.67 -14.74 -4.29
N GLY A 66 3.07 -14.25 -3.19
CA GLY A 66 2.65 -15.09 -2.07
C GLY A 66 1.69 -16.22 -2.49
N HIS A 67 0.75 -15.92 -3.40
CA HIS A 67 -0.14 -16.90 -4.01
C HIS A 67 0.53 -18.05 -4.77
N THR A 68 1.81 -17.94 -5.12
CA THR A 68 2.55 -19.03 -5.77
C THR A 68 2.99 -20.11 -4.78
N GLY A 69 3.03 -19.81 -3.48
CA GLY A 69 3.59 -20.70 -2.45
C GLY A 69 5.12 -20.85 -2.51
N ASN A 70 5.80 -20.10 -3.39
CA ASN A 70 7.25 -20.12 -3.53
C ASN A 70 7.90 -19.15 -2.52
N TYR A 71 8.40 -19.69 -1.41
CA TYR A 71 9.00 -18.91 -0.32
C TYR A 71 10.14 -17.98 -0.81
N GLU A 72 11.08 -18.51 -1.58
CA GLU A 72 12.25 -17.74 -2.04
C GLU A 72 11.85 -16.59 -2.98
N ALA A 73 10.81 -16.80 -3.80
CA ALA A 73 10.28 -15.73 -4.63
C ALA A 73 9.52 -14.69 -3.78
N ALA A 74 8.78 -15.10 -2.77
CA ALA A 74 8.07 -14.19 -1.87
C ALA A 74 9.02 -13.32 -1.05
N VAL A 75 10.14 -13.87 -0.57
CA VAL A 75 11.21 -13.09 0.08
C VAL A 75 11.71 -11.99 -0.84
N LYS A 76 12.07 -12.33 -2.09
CA LYS A 76 12.51 -11.34 -3.07
C LYS A 76 11.44 -10.29 -3.38
N ALA A 77 10.17 -10.71 -3.49
CA ALA A 77 9.05 -9.80 -3.73
C ALA A 77 8.95 -8.73 -2.63
N VAL A 78 9.14 -9.12 -1.37
CA VAL A 78 9.18 -8.18 -0.23
C VAL A 78 10.43 -7.28 -0.30
N GLU A 79 11.61 -7.83 -0.58
CA GLU A 79 12.85 -7.05 -0.72
C GLU A 79 12.75 -5.99 -1.83
N PHE A 80 12.14 -6.32 -2.97
CA PHE A 80 11.91 -5.35 -4.04
C PHE A 80 10.96 -4.23 -3.63
N VAL A 81 9.89 -4.56 -2.90
CA VAL A 81 8.95 -3.56 -2.38
C VAL A 81 9.61 -2.69 -1.33
N ASP A 82 10.47 -3.24 -0.47
CA ASP A 82 11.22 -2.48 0.54
C ASP A 82 12.13 -1.42 -0.11
N ASP A 83 12.91 -1.79 -1.12
CA ASP A 83 13.75 -0.84 -1.89
C ASP A 83 12.90 0.23 -2.59
N CYS A 84 11.78 -0.17 -3.20
CA CYS A 84 10.84 0.76 -3.84
C CYS A 84 10.22 1.74 -2.83
N LEU A 85 9.78 1.23 -1.69
CA LEU A 85 9.17 2.01 -0.62
C LEU A 85 10.15 3.04 -0.05
N ASN A 86 11.42 2.66 0.16
CA ASN A 86 12.46 3.58 0.58
C ASN A 86 12.62 4.76 -0.38
N LYS A 87 12.61 4.51 -1.70
CA LYS A 87 12.69 5.56 -2.72
C LYS A 87 11.48 6.50 -2.69
N VAL A 88 10.26 5.95 -2.59
CA VAL A 88 9.03 6.75 -2.52
C VAL A 88 8.99 7.60 -1.26
N ILE A 89 9.28 7.02 -0.09
CA ILE A 89 9.29 7.75 1.18
C ILE A 89 10.32 8.87 1.15
N THR A 90 11.50 8.62 0.61
CA THR A 90 12.55 9.65 0.46
C THR A 90 12.04 10.83 -0.36
N ALA A 91 11.43 10.57 -1.53
CA ALA A 91 10.85 11.63 -2.37
C ALA A 91 9.73 12.41 -1.67
N ILE A 92 8.87 11.72 -0.90
CA ILE A 92 7.81 12.38 -0.09
C ILE A 92 8.42 13.26 1.01
N ASP A 93 9.44 12.77 1.72
CA ASP A 93 10.09 13.48 2.82
C ASP A 93 10.84 14.73 2.33
N GLU A 94 11.49 14.67 1.16
CA GLU A 94 12.13 15.82 0.50
C GLU A 94 11.13 16.94 0.19
N GLN A 95 9.86 16.60 -0.07
CA GLN A 95 8.79 17.56 -0.29
C GLN A 95 8.06 17.97 1.02
N ASN A 96 8.51 17.49 2.18
CA ASN A 96 7.84 17.63 3.48
C ASN A 96 6.38 17.13 3.46
N GLY A 97 6.13 16.07 2.67
CA GLY A 97 4.85 15.38 2.58
C GLY A 97 4.61 14.44 3.77
N THR A 98 3.56 13.64 3.68
CA THR A 98 3.20 12.61 4.66
C THR A 98 2.86 11.32 3.93
N ALA A 99 3.39 10.20 4.39
CA ALA A 99 3.07 8.88 3.86
C ALA A 99 2.36 8.04 4.93
N ILE A 100 1.34 7.30 4.50
CA ILE A 100 0.74 6.22 5.28
C ILE A 100 1.10 4.91 4.58
N ILE A 101 1.78 4.02 5.29
CA ILE A 101 2.16 2.70 4.80
C ILE A 101 1.25 1.70 5.50
N VAL A 102 0.48 0.97 4.70
CA VAL A 102 -0.55 0.03 5.18
C VAL A 102 -0.69 -1.11 4.18
N SER A 103 -1.32 -2.19 4.60
CA SER A 103 -1.73 -3.30 3.75
C SER A 103 -3.22 -3.57 3.94
N ASP A 104 -3.87 -4.09 2.91
CA ASP A 104 -5.27 -4.49 2.91
C ASP A 104 -5.51 -5.85 3.59
N HIS A 105 -4.54 -6.77 3.52
CA HIS A 105 -4.55 -8.06 4.22
C HIS A 105 -3.16 -8.73 4.26
N GLY A 106 -3.02 -9.79 5.04
CA GLY A 106 -1.81 -10.64 5.02
C GLY A 106 -1.81 -11.67 3.88
N ASN A 107 -0.63 -12.15 3.51
CA ASN A 107 -0.38 -13.26 2.60
C ASN A 107 1.05 -13.80 2.83
N CYS A 108 2.06 -13.08 2.35
CA CYS A 108 3.44 -13.58 2.26
C CYS A 108 4.16 -13.78 3.61
N GLU A 109 3.59 -13.33 4.72
CA GLU A 109 4.13 -13.60 6.05
C GLU A 109 3.88 -15.06 6.51
N GLN A 110 3.00 -15.80 5.82
CA GLN A 110 2.82 -17.24 5.98
C GLN A 110 2.90 -17.94 4.62
N MET A 111 4.03 -18.58 4.34
CA MET A 111 4.29 -19.27 3.06
C MET A 111 4.21 -20.80 3.15
N ALA A 112 3.92 -21.34 4.33
CA ALA A 112 3.73 -22.78 4.54
C ALA A 112 2.67 -23.05 5.61
N TYR A 113 1.99 -24.19 5.52
CA TYR A 113 1.20 -24.72 6.63
C TYR A 113 2.15 -25.16 7.74
N TYR A 114 1.93 -24.67 8.97
CA TYR A 114 2.85 -24.93 10.09
C TYR A 114 2.92 -26.41 10.47
N GLU A 115 1.85 -27.17 10.24
CA GLU A 115 1.75 -28.59 10.58
C GLU A 115 2.42 -29.50 9.55
N THR A 116 2.34 -29.16 8.27
CA THR A 116 2.78 -30.05 7.16
C THR A 116 4.01 -29.54 6.42
N GLY A 117 4.31 -28.25 6.50
CA GLY A 117 5.35 -27.59 5.70
C GLY A 117 4.98 -27.45 4.22
N GLU A 118 3.77 -27.84 3.81
CA GLU A 118 3.30 -27.68 2.44
C GLU A 118 3.09 -26.20 2.11
N PRO A 119 3.25 -25.78 0.83
CA PRO A 119 3.07 -24.39 0.43
C PRO A 119 1.71 -23.82 0.84
N TYR A 120 1.72 -22.62 1.41
CA TYR A 120 0.52 -21.84 1.71
C TYR A 120 0.33 -20.79 0.62
N THR A 121 -0.84 -20.78 -0.02
CA THR A 121 -1.13 -19.94 -1.20
C THR A 121 -2.34 -19.04 -1.01
N ALA A 122 -2.82 -18.86 0.22
CA ALA A 122 -4.01 -18.08 0.55
C ALA A 122 -3.63 -16.82 1.32
N HIS A 123 -4.61 -15.93 1.53
CA HIS A 123 -4.45 -14.81 2.45
C HIS A 123 -4.47 -15.31 3.90
N SER A 124 -3.91 -14.52 4.79
CA SER A 124 -4.01 -14.75 6.23
C SER A 124 -5.01 -13.81 6.91
N SER A 125 -5.31 -14.10 8.18
CA SER A 125 -6.04 -13.19 9.07
C SER A 125 -5.13 -12.40 10.01
N ASN A 126 -3.83 -12.30 9.69
CA ASN A 126 -2.89 -11.53 10.50
C ASN A 126 -3.22 -10.03 10.42
N LYS A 127 -2.85 -9.30 11.46
CA LYS A 127 -2.99 -7.84 11.48
C LYS A 127 -2.00 -7.22 10.49
N VAL A 128 -2.46 -6.19 9.80
CA VAL A 128 -1.65 -5.39 8.86
C VAL A 128 -0.94 -4.23 9.58
N PRO A 129 0.23 -3.78 9.09
CA PRO A 129 0.89 -2.60 9.65
C PRO A 129 0.09 -1.33 9.31
N PHE A 130 0.21 -0.31 10.16
CA PHE A 130 -0.13 1.07 9.82
C PHE A 130 1.02 1.95 10.31
N ILE A 131 1.74 2.57 9.38
CA ILE A 131 2.92 3.39 9.69
C ILE A 131 2.69 4.79 9.12
N LEU A 132 2.76 5.79 9.98
CA LEU A 132 2.68 7.20 9.59
C LEU A 132 4.09 7.79 9.52
N VAL A 133 4.51 8.22 8.33
CA VAL A 133 5.79 8.88 8.10
C VAL A 133 5.54 10.35 7.81
N SER A 134 5.88 11.23 8.75
CA SER A 134 5.67 12.66 8.62
C SER A 134 6.57 13.46 9.55
N ARG A 135 7.25 14.48 9.03
CA ARG A 135 7.96 15.46 9.86
C ARG A 135 7.00 16.32 10.70
N LYS A 136 5.82 16.62 10.15
CA LYS A 136 4.81 17.49 10.79
C LYS A 136 4.08 16.78 11.93
N LEU A 137 3.88 15.47 11.80
CA LEU A 137 3.13 14.64 12.76
C LEU A 137 4.06 13.74 13.59
N LYS A 138 5.35 14.05 13.67
CA LYS A 138 6.36 13.22 14.36
C LYS A 138 6.04 12.95 15.84
N ASP A 139 5.33 13.88 16.48
CA ASP A 139 5.00 13.82 17.92
C ASP A 139 3.55 13.35 18.15
N CYS A 140 2.81 13.02 17.09
CA CYS A 140 1.46 12.49 17.22
C CYS A 140 1.49 11.07 17.81
N ARG A 141 0.37 10.66 18.39
CA ARG A 141 0.17 9.28 18.81
C ARG A 141 -0.88 8.63 17.92
N LEU A 142 -0.74 7.32 17.76
CA LEU A 142 -1.73 6.51 17.08
C LEU A 142 -2.46 5.67 18.14
N ARG A 143 -3.79 5.59 18.06
CA ARG A 143 -4.54 4.69 18.92
C ARG A 143 -4.29 3.24 18.52
N GLU A 144 -4.41 2.35 19.49
CA GLU A 144 -4.43 0.91 19.25
C GLU A 144 -5.80 0.43 18.74
N GLY A 145 -5.83 -0.79 18.20
CA GLY A 145 -7.08 -1.45 17.77
C GLY A 145 -7.74 -0.82 16.54
N GLY A 146 -6.96 -0.20 15.65
CA GLY A 146 -7.43 0.29 14.35
C GLY A 146 -7.96 -0.81 13.44
N ILE A 147 -8.87 -0.44 12.55
CA ILE A 147 -9.40 -1.25 11.44
C ILE A 147 -9.22 -0.49 10.11
N LEU A 148 -9.38 -1.19 8.97
CA LEU A 148 -9.19 -0.56 7.65
C LEU A 148 -10.12 0.65 7.42
N ALA A 149 -11.33 0.64 7.99
CA ALA A 149 -12.29 1.75 7.90
C ALA A 149 -11.80 3.05 8.56
N ASP A 150 -10.72 2.99 9.35
CA ASP A 150 -10.14 4.14 10.04
C ASP A 150 -9.10 4.89 9.20
N ILE A 151 -8.63 4.29 8.11
CA ILE A 151 -7.58 4.86 7.26
C ILE A 151 -8.09 6.13 6.58
N ALA A 152 -9.26 6.09 5.94
CA ALA A 152 -9.83 7.25 5.25
C ALA A 152 -10.12 8.43 6.20
N PRO A 153 -10.77 8.23 7.38
CA PRO A 153 -10.86 9.26 8.42
C PRO A 153 -9.52 9.86 8.85
N THR A 154 -8.48 9.02 8.98
CA THR A 154 -7.13 9.50 9.33
C THR A 154 -6.53 10.37 8.23
N ILE A 155 -6.74 10.01 6.97
CA ILE A 155 -6.33 10.83 5.82
C ILE A 155 -7.03 12.20 5.86
N LEU A 156 -8.35 12.23 6.06
CA LEU A 156 -9.10 13.50 6.14
C LEU A 156 -8.60 14.39 7.28
N ASP A 157 -8.30 13.82 8.44
CA ASP A 157 -7.73 14.53 9.59
C ASP A 157 -6.38 15.19 9.24
N ILE A 158 -5.49 14.48 8.55
CA ILE A 158 -4.21 15.02 8.06
C ILE A 158 -4.41 16.19 7.09
N PHE A 159 -5.43 16.13 6.23
CA PHE A 159 -5.78 17.22 5.32
C PHE A 159 -6.60 18.34 5.98
N ALA A 160 -6.97 18.20 7.25
CA ALA A 160 -7.91 19.08 7.94
C ALA A 160 -9.26 19.24 7.19
N ILE A 161 -9.74 18.14 6.59
CA ILE A 161 -11.04 18.05 5.93
C ILE A 161 -12.05 17.44 6.90
N GLU A 162 -13.25 18.03 6.95
CA GLU A 162 -14.33 17.53 7.80
C GLU A 162 -14.75 16.11 7.35
N LYS A 163 -14.77 15.17 8.30
CA LYS A 163 -15.17 13.79 8.05
C LYS A 163 -16.68 13.73 7.77
N PRO A 164 -17.13 13.18 6.62
CA PRO A 164 -18.55 13.01 6.34
C PRO A 164 -19.20 11.98 7.28
N GLU A 165 -20.50 12.08 7.49
CA GLU A 165 -21.24 11.23 8.45
C GLU A 165 -21.28 9.75 8.05
N GLU A 166 -21.21 9.47 6.75
CA GLU A 166 -21.18 8.11 6.20
C GLU A 166 -19.88 7.36 6.53
N MET A 167 -18.78 8.09 6.80
CA MET A 167 -17.53 7.50 7.28
C MET A 167 -17.62 7.23 8.79
N THR A 168 -18.08 6.04 9.13
CA THR A 168 -18.29 5.60 10.53
C THR A 168 -16.99 5.24 11.28
N GLY A 169 -15.87 5.03 10.58
CA GLY A 169 -14.56 4.88 11.19
C GLY A 169 -14.06 6.17 11.85
N SER A 170 -12.96 6.08 12.60
CA SER A 170 -12.40 7.20 13.36
C SER A 170 -10.91 7.34 13.10
N SER A 171 -10.42 8.58 13.02
CA SER A 171 -8.99 8.86 12.88
C SER A 171 -8.18 8.03 13.89
N LEU A 172 -7.05 7.52 13.43
CA LEU A 172 -6.09 6.82 14.27
C LEU A 172 -5.23 7.80 15.06
N ILE A 173 -5.13 9.06 14.64
CA ILE A 173 -4.36 10.10 15.31
C ILE A 173 -5.09 10.57 16.59
N ILE A 174 -4.34 10.70 17.69
CA ILE A 174 -4.82 11.19 19.00
C ILE A 174 -3.85 12.20 19.63
#